data_AF-A0A285R7B7-F1
#
_entry.id   AF-A0A285R7B7-F1
#
_cell.length_a   1.000
_cell.length_b   1.000
_cell.length_c   1.000
_cell.angle_alpha   90.00
_cell.angle_beta   90.00
_cell.angle_gamma   90.00
#
_symmetry.space_group_name_H-M   'P 1'
#
loop_
_entity.id
_entity.type
_entity.pdbx_description
1 polymer ?
#
loop_
_entity_poly.entity_id
_entity_poly.type
_entity_poly.pdbx_seq_one_letter_code
_entity_poly.pdbx_strand_id
1 'polypeptide(L)'
;MLDGLPIWFWYLVVIAGTAVLVVRHLPRVARRRTQQHAPAVAVARPEEPAAMTRIEMPEILDWLQTRAPRSPDLWHILPDLNWDHAEHLHPILLWVVRQPDCDAATAIDILKLMSDDVALDLASGGTRWAPSGFDPNDSDEVRLLQAICERSEGGGFAGPVLKQTMWPSTHANRQHLEMLQGVLAKIEAEGRSVPFPLPVKLLSAPVPDDVRPARTPVRLDDDAILVPLDMV
;
A
#
# COMPACT_ATOMS: atom_id res chain seq x y z
N MET A 1 -22.43 9.61 -40.80
CA MET A 1 -22.08 10.97 -41.28
C MET A 1 -20.98 11.59 -40.39
N LEU A 2 -19.86 10.89 -40.17
CA LEU A 2 -18.69 11.44 -39.46
C LEU A 2 -17.38 11.26 -40.26
N ASP A 3 -17.42 10.57 -41.40
CA ASP A 3 -16.25 10.19 -42.19
C ASP A 3 -15.67 11.32 -43.06
N GLY A 4 -16.22 12.53 -42.97
CA GLY A 4 -15.77 13.71 -43.73
C GLY A 4 -15.08 14.78 -42.88
N LEU A 5 -14.84 14.53 -41.59
CA LEU A 5 -14.26 15.54 -40.71
C LEU A 5 -12.73 15.56 -40.81
N PRO A 6 -12.12 16.74 -40.92
CA PRO A 6 -10.67 16.88 -41.05
C PRO A 6 -9.96 16.46 -39.75
N ILE A 7 -8.77 15.89 -39.89
CA ILE A 7 -7.98 15.30 -38.78
C ILE A 7 -7.81 16.22 -37.56
N TRP A 8 -7.73 17.54 -37.76
CA TRP A 8 -7.61 18.50 -36.66
C TRP A 8 -8.85 18.54 -35.74
N PHE A 9 -10.02 18.15 -36.23
CA PHE A 9 -11.24 18.02 -35.42
C PHE A 9 -11.06 16.94 -34.34
N TRP A 10 -10.45 15.81 -34.67
CA TRP A 10 -10.18 14.73 -33.73
C TRP A 10 -9.14 15.12 -32.68
N TYR A 11 -8.13 15.91 -33.06
CA TYR A 11 -7.20 16.49 -32.11
C TYR A 11 -7.88 17.42 -31.10
N LEU A 12 -8.83 18.25 -31.54
CA LEU A 12 -9.60 19.12 -30.63
C LEU A 12 -10.49 18.31 -29.68
N VAL A 13 -11.08 17.21 -30.14
CA VAL A 13 -11.89 16.32 -29.27
C VAL A 13 -11.01 15.66 -28.19
N VAL A 14 -9.81 15.21 -28.54
CA VAL A 14 -8.86 14.61 -27.58
C VAL A 14 -8.32 15.67 -26.59
N ILE A 15 -7.99 16.87 -27.07
CA ILE A 15 -7.53 17.97 -26.20
C ILE A 15 -8.64 18.45 -25.26
N ALA A 16 -9.88 18.57 -25.75
CA ALA A 16 -11.01 18.95 -24.90
C ALA A 16 -11.36 17.86 -23.87
N GLY A 17 -11.26 16.57 -24.25
CA GLY A 17 -11.48 15.45 -23.35
C GLY A 17 -10.44 15.35 -22.23
N THR A 18 -9.16 15.56 -22.57
CA THR A 18 -8.05 15.55 -21.60
C THR A 18 -8.10 16.75 -20.66
N ALA A 19 -8.44 17.95 -21.14
CA ALA A 19 -8.61 19.14 -20.30
C ALA A 19 -9.75 18.97 -19.27
N VAL A 20 -10.86 18.32 -19.63
CA VAL A 20 -11.98 18.07 -18.69
C VAL A 20 -11.64 17.00 -17.64
N LEU A 21 -10.81 16.01 -18.00
CA LEU A 21 -10.32 14.99 -17.06
C LEU A 21 -9.34 15.56 -16.03
N VAL A 22 -8.45 16.46 -16.45
CA VAL A 22 -7.49 17.13 -15.54
C VAL A 22 -8.21 18.09 -14.57
N VAL A 23 -9.25 18.81 -15.02
CA VAL A 23 -10.02 19.72 -14.15
C VAL A 23 -10.89 18.97 -13.13
N ARG A 24 -11.28 17.72 -13.39
CA ARG A 24 -12.04 16.88 -12.45
C ARG A 24 -11.18 16.18 -11.40
N HIS A 25 -9.87 16.05 -11.62
CA HIS A 25 -8.93 15.40 -10.70
C HIS A 25 -8.02 16.35 -9.90
N LEU A 26 -8.18 17.66 -10.04
CA LEU A 26 -7.54 18.59 -9.11
C LEU A 26 -8.25 18.53 -7.74
N PRO A 27 -7.54 18.19 -6.65
CA PRO A 27 -8.12 18.20 -5.32
C PRO A 27 -8.57 19.62 -4.98
N ARG A 28 -9.80 19.74 -4.48
CA ARG A 28 -10.39 21.00 -4.00
C ARG A 28 -9.67 21.47 -2.72
N VAL A 29 -8.46 21.98 -2.86
CA VAL A 29 -7.72 22.68 -1.80
C VAL A 29 -7.68 24.16 -2.14
N ALA A 30 -8.82 24.85 -2.06
CA ALA A 30 -8.89 26.32 -1.97
C ALA A 30 -10.34 26.83 -1.84
N ARG A 31 -11.00 26.61 -0.69
CA ARG A 31 -12.10 27.52 -0.25
C ARG A 31 -12.50 27.34 1.22
N ARG A 32 -11.61 27.71 2.14
CA ARG A 32 -12.01 28.14 3.49
C ARG A 32 -11.13 29.31 3.92
N ARG A 33 -11.47 30.50 3.42
CA ARG A 33 -10.94 31.75 3.93
C ARG A 33 -12.00 32.83 3.88
N THR A 34 -13.02 32.70 4.74
CA THR A 34 -13.75 33.82 5.36
C THR A 34 -14.85 33.24 6.26
N GLN A 35 -14.57 33.09 7.56
CA GLN A 35 -15.48 33.48 8.63
C GLN A 35 -14.84 33.20 9.99
N GLN A 36 -15.09 34.15 10.90
CA GLN A 36 -14.88 34.11 12.35
C GLN A 36 -13.50 34.50 12.88
N HIS A 37 -13.34 35.82 13.02
CA HIS A 37 -12.80 36.39 14.25
C HIS A 37 -13.59 35.85 15.46
N ALA A 38 -12.93 35.04 16.27
CA ALA A 38 -13.29 34.77 17.65
C ALA A 38 -12.06 35.08 18.53
N PRO A 39 -12.23 35.59 19.76
CA PRO A 39 -11.13 36.09 20.57
C PRO A 39 -10.16 34.96 20.96
N ALA A 40 -8.88 35.33 21.07
CA ALA A 40 -7.78 34.45 21.40
C ALA A 40 -7.98 33.78 22.78
N VAL A 41 -8.44 32.53 22.77
CA VAL A 41 -8.11 31.59 23.84
C VAL A 41 -6.63 31.29 23.67
N ALA A 42 -5.85 31.45 24.74
CA ALA A 42 -4.45 31.03 24.77
C ALA A 42 -4.39 29.51 24.56
N VAL A 43 -4.35 29.09 23.30
CA VAL A 43 -3.97 27.73 22.91
C VAL A 43 -2.53 27.59 23.34
N ALA A 44 -2.28 26.69 24.30
CA ALA A 44 -0.94 26.26 24.64
C ALA A 44 -0.19 26.02 23.32
N ARG A 45 0.95 26.69 23.13
CA ARG A 45 1.77 26.48 21.94
C ARG A 45 1.93 24.96 21.78
N PRO A 46 1.61 24.36 20.62
CA PRO A 46 2.00 22.98 20.37
C PRO A 46 3.49 22.90 20.68
N GLU A 47 3.87 21.96 21.54
CA GLU A 47 5.28 21.68 21.86
C GLU A 47 6.07 21.73 20.55
N GLU A 48 7.17 22.50 20.55
CA GLU A 48 8.08 22.52 19.40
C GLU A 48 8.34 21.07 18.99
N PRO A 49 8.20 20.72 17.70
CA PRO A 49 8.40 19.34 17.29
C PRO A 49 9.78 18.93 17.78
N ALA A 50 9.82 17.86 18.60
CA ALA A 50 11.07 17.23 18.99
C ALA A 50 11.96 17.13 17.75
N ALA A 51 13.24 17.47 17.88
CA ALA A 51 14.14 17.37 16.74
C ALA A 51 14.03 15.95 16.15
N MET A 52 13.77 15.90 14.84
CA MET A 52 13.57 14.67 14.08
C MET A 52 14.79 14.43 13.19
N THR A 53 15.19 13.18 13.07
CA THR A 53 16.13 12.72 12.04
C THR A 53 15.35 12.13 10.89
N ARG A 54 15.76 12.48 9.68
CA ARG A 54 15.23 11.90 8.44
C ARG A 54 16.05 10.65 8.11
N ILE A 55 15.36 9.55 7.82
CA ILE A 55 15.95 8.30 7.34
C ILE A 55 15.36 8.05 5.95
N GLU A 56 16.23 8.06 4.93
CA GLU A 56 15.80 7.88 3.53
C GLU A 56 15.39 6.42 3.28
N MET A 57 14.49 6.19 2.33
CA MET A 57 13.93 4.85 2.06
C MET A 57 14.95 3.72 1.86
N PRO A 58 16.10 3.92 1.18
CA PRO A 58 17.14 2.89 1.09
C PRO A 58 17.72 2.46 2.44
N GLU A 59 17.63 3.32 3.46
CA GLU A 59 18.20 3.12 4.80
C GLU A 59 17.17 2.59 5.81
N ILE A 60 15.87 2.67 5.48
CA ILE A 60 14.79 2.28 6.40
C ILE A 60 14.91 0.82 6.85
N LEU A 61 15.19 -0.11 5.92
CA LEU A 61 15.29 -1.52 6.28
C LEU A 61 16.44 -1.79 7.25
N ASP A 62 17.60 -1.16 7.04
CA ASP A 62 18.74 -1.28 7.95
C ASP A 62 18.39 -0.72 9.33
N TRP A 63 17.76 0.46 9.38
CA TRP A 63 17.29 1.05 10.64
C TRP A 63 16.27 0.16 11.35
N LEU A 64 15.31 -0.42 10.63
CA LEU A 64 14.31 -1.36 11.18
C LEU A 64 14.96 -2.59 11.82
N GLN A 65 16.04 -3.08 11.23
CA GLN A 65 16.75 -4.29 11.69
C GLN A 65 17.69 -4.02 12.87
N THR A 66 18.20 -2.79 12.98
CA THR A 66 19.32 -2.50 13.91
C THR A 66 18.92 -1.63 15.09
N ARG A 67 17.99 -0.68 14.92
CA ARG A 67 17.71 0.36 15.93
C ARG A 67 16.24 0.60 16.23
N ALA A 68 15.36 0.38 15.25
CA ALA A 68 13.95 0.69 15.42
C ALA A 68 13.32 -0.12 16.57
N PRO A 69 12.37 0.47 17.31
CA PRO A 69 11.59 -0.29 18.27
C PRO A 69 10.73 -1.33 17.54
N ARG A 70 10.61 -2.50 18.16
CA ARG A 70 9.68 -3.53 17.70
C ARG A 70 8.24 -3.10 17.98
N SER A 71 7.59 -2.46 17.00
CA SER A 71 6.31 -1.79 17.18
C SER A 71 5.38 -2.05 16.00
N PRO A 72 4.27 -2.80 16.18
CA PRO A 72 3.25 -2.98 15.15
C PRO A 72 2.65 -1.65 14.66
N ASP A 73 2.52 -0.66 15.54
CA ASP A 73 2.07 0.69 15.21
C ASP A 73 3.00 1.39 14.21
N LEU A 74 4.31 1.24 14.37
CA LEU A 74 5.30 1.75 13.42
C LEU A 74 5.18 1.03 12.08
N TRP A 75 5.08 -0.30 12.10
CA TRP A 75 5.02 -1.07 10.86
C TRP A 75 3.75 -0.82 10.05
N HIS A 76 2.65 -0.52 10.73
CA HIS A 76 1.35 -0.28 10.10
C HIS A 76 1.29 1.00 9.29
N ILE A 77 2.18 1.96 9.52
CA ILE A 77 2.26 3.19 8.71
C ILE A 77 3.18 3.03 7.49
N LEU A 78 4.09 2.04 7.46
CA LEU A 78 5.05 1.88 6.37
C LEU A 78 4.45 1.59 4.98
N PRO A 79 3.26 0.96 4.83
CA PRO A 79 2.65 0.80 3.51
C PRO A 79 2.27 2.11 2.82
N ASP A 80 2.17 3.22 3.57
CA ASP A 80 1.86 4.56 3.03
C ASP A 80 3.12 5.28 2.49
N LEU A 81 4.30 4.65 2.50
CA LEU A 81 5.51 5.14 1.81
C LEU A 81 5.33 5.08 0.29
N ASN A 82 6.19 5.80 -0.45
CA ASN A 82 6.09 5.90 -1.89
C ASN A 82 6.34 4.55 -2.61
N TRP A 83 5.32 4.06 -3.33
CA TRP A 83 5.37 2.82 -4.12
C TRP A 83 6.11 2.96 -5.46
N ASP A 84 6.43 4.18 -5.90
CA ASP A 84 7.26 4.41 -7.09
C ASP A 84 8.71 3.92 -6.90
N HIS A 85 9.10 3.61 -5.66
CA HIS A 85 10.39 3.03 -5.27
C HIS A 85 10.25 1.59 -4.77
N ALA A 86 9.52 0.78 -5.53
CA ALA A 86 9.23 -0.62 -5.22
C ALA A 86 10.47 -1.46 -4.88
N GLU A 87 11.63 -1.15 -5.48
CA GLU A 87 12.91 -1.81 -5.21
C GLU A 87 13.40 -1.68 -3.76
N HIS A 88 12.99 -0.62 -3.07
CA HIS A 88 13.29 -0.39 -1.66
C HIS A 88 12.12 -0.77 -0.76
N LEU A 89 10.90 -0.47 -1.21
CA LEU A 89 9.69 -0.70 -0.42
C LEU A 89 9.36 -2.20 -0.25
N HIS A 90 9.47 -3.02 -1.30
CA HIS A 90 9.15 -4.45 -1.20
C HIS A 90 10.01 -5.18 -0.15
N PRO A 91 11.35 -4.99 -0.09
CA PRO A 91 12.18 -5.54 0.99
C PRO A 91 11.74 -5.08 2.40
N ILE A 92 11.37 -3.81 2.57
CA ILE A 92 10.88 -3.27 3.85
C ILE A 92 9.60 -3.99 4.27
N LEU A 93 8.61 -4.06 3.38
CA LEU A 93 7.31 -4.67 3.66
C LEU A 93 7.42 -6.19 3.84
N LEU A 94 8.33 -6.86 3.12
CA LEU A 94 8.63 -8.28 3.30
C LEU A 94 9.20 -8.54 4.70
N TRP A 95 10.10 -7.69 5.17
CA TRP A 95 10.60 -7.78 6.54
C TRP A 95 9.49 -7.59 7.57
N VAL A 96 8.58 -6.61 7.36
CA VAL A 96 7.42 -6.36 8.23
C VAL A 96 6.51 -7.60 8.30
N VAL A 97 6.09 -8.15 7.16
CA VAL A 97 5.20 -9.33 7.08
C VAL A 97 5.82 -10.56 7.75
N ARG A 98 7.14 -10.65 7.79
CA ARG A 98 7.86 -11.74 8.48
C ARG A 98 7.93 -11.57 9.99
N GLN A 99 7.63 -10.40 10.55
CA GLN A 99 7.66 -10.23 12.00
C GLN A 99 6.54 -11.02 12.70
N PRO A 100 6.83 -11.72 13.83
CA PRO A 100 5.82 -12.43 14.62
C PRO A 100 4.58 -11.60 14.96
N ASP A 101 4.78 -10.31 15.28
CA ASP A 101 3.72 -9.42 15.75
C ASP A 101 3.12 -8.57 14.63
N CYS A 102 3.33 -8.96 13.36
CA CYS A 102 2.72 -8.30 12.22
C CYS A 102 1.18 -8.46 12.32
N ASP A 103 0.49 -7.33 12.44
CA ASP A 103 -0.96 -7.25 12.55
C ASP A 103 -1.64 -7.63 11.22
N ALA A 104 -2.74 -8.37 11.29
CA ALA A 104 -3.51 -8.74 10.11
C ALA A 104 -3.97 -7.52 9.28
N ALA A 105 -4.31 -6.39 9.92
CA ALA A 105 -4.68 -5.17 9.20
C ALA A 105 -3.50 -4.63 8.38
N THR A 106 -2.28 -4.62 8.94
CA THR A 106 -1.06 -4.23 8.22
C THR A 106 -0.85 -5.09 6.98
N ALA A 107 -0.96 -6.42 7.12
CA ALA A 107 -0.78 -7.33 5.99
C ALA A 107 -1.85 -7.14 4.90
N ILE A 108 -3.09 -6.84 5.28
CA ILE A 108 -4.16 -6.55 4.33
C ILE A 108 -3.92 -5.22 3.61
N ASP A 109 -3.48 -4.18 4.32
CA ASP A 109 -3.20 -2.87 3.70
C ASP A 109 -2.03 -2.99 2.70
N ILE A 110 -0.97 -3.74 3.03
CA ILE A 110 0.11 -4.08 2.09
C ILE A 110 -0.42 -4.80 0.86
N LEU A 111 -1.23 -5.85 1.07
CA LEU A 111 -1.78 -6.66 -0.02
C LEU A 111 -2.67 -5.83 -0.96
N LYS A 112 -3.45 -4.89 -0.43
CA LYS A 112 -4.33 -4.03 -1.23
C LYS A 112 -3.59 -2.96 -2.03
N LEU A 113 -2.39 -2.59 -1.60
CA LEU A 113 -1.58 -1.56 -2.25
C LEU A 113 -0.63 -2.14 -3.30
N MET A 114 -0.21 -3.39 -3.14
CA MET A 114 0.59 -4.06 -4.15
C MET A 114 -0.22 -4.40 -5.41
N SER A 115 0.47 -4.61 -6.53
CA SER A 115 -0.15 -5.13 -7.76
C SER A 115 -0.23 -6.67 -7.71
N ASP A 116 -1.00 -7.20 -6.75
CA ASP A 116 -1.02 -8.64 -6.44
C ASP A 116 -1.51 -9.52 -7.59
N ASP A 117 -2.33 -9.00 -8.50
CA ASP A 117 -2.69 -9.68 -9.75
C ASP A 117 -1.50 -9.85 -10.70
N VAL A 118 -0.64 -8.83 -10.83
CA VAL A 118 0.62 -8.89 -11.57
C VAL A 118 1.57 -9.87 -10.90
N ALA A 119 1.72 -9.79 -9.59
CA ALA A 119 2.59 -10.70 -8.84
C ALA A 119 2.14 -12.17 -8.95
N LEU A 120 0.83 -12.46 -8.95
CA LEU A 120 0.30 -13.81 -9.22
C LEU A 120 0.62 -14.29 -10.64
N ASP A 121 0.48 -13.43 -11.65
CA ASP A 121 0.82 -13.78 -13.03
C ASP A 121 2.32 -14.08 -13.16
N LEU A 122 3.18 -13.23 -12.59
CA LEU A 122 4.63 -13.45 -12.56
C LEU A 122 4.98 -14.76 -11.82
N ALA A 123 4.41 -15.00 -10.64
CA ALA A 123 4.66 -16.19 -9.83
C ALA A 123 4.30 -17.50 -10.54
N SER A 124 3.32 -17.47 -11.43
CA SER A 124 2.89 -18.64 -12.22
C SER A 124 3.67 -18.83 -13.52
N GLY A 125 4.74 -18.08 -13.74
CA GLY A 125 5.55 -18.11 -14.96
C GLY A 125 4.94 -17.35 -16.13
N GLY A 126 3.99 -16.44 -15.86
CA GLY A 126 3.42 -15.54 -16.85
C GLY A 126 4.48 -14.59 -17.41
N THR A 127 4.40 -14.33 -18.71
CA THR A 127 5.35 -13.47 -19.43
C THR A 127 4.76 -12.12 -19.82
N ARG A 128 3.47 -11.88 -19.52
CA ARG A 128 2.77 -10.66 -19.90
C ARG A 128 3.44 -9.42 -19.31
N TRP A 129 3.88 -9.53 -18.06
CA TRP A 129 4.49 -8.46 -17.29
C TRP A 129 5.99 -8.68 -17.06
N ALA A 130 6.50 -9.86 -17.45
CA ALA A 130 7.88 -10.25 -17.18
C ALA A 130 8.83 -9.68 -18.24
N PRO A 131 9.93 -9.00 -17.84
CA PRO A 131 11.02 -8.72 -18.77
C PRO A 131 11.69 -10.03 -19.23
N SER A 132 12.40 -9.97 -20.37
CA SER A 132 13.11 -11.14 -20.91
C SER A 132 14.12 -11.68 -19.90
N GLY A 133 14.07 -13.00 -19.62
CA GLY A 133 14.99 -13.65 -18.68
C GLY A 133 14.66 -13.45 -17.20
N PHE A 134 13.47 -12.95 -16.88
CA PHE A 134 12.97 -12.81 -15.52
C PHE A 134 12.80 -14.17 -14.81
N ASP A 135 13.38 -14.30 -13.61
CA ASP A 135 13.07 -15.38 -12.69
C ASP A 135 12.08 -14.86 -11.62
N PRO A 136 10.87 -15.42 -11.52
CA PRO A 136 9.91 -15.05 -10.47
C PRO A 136 10.47 -15.18 -9.06
N ASN A 137 11.44 -16.09 -8.82
CA ASN A 137 12.06 -16.26 -7.52
C ASN A 137 12.96 -15.09 -7.12
N ASP A 138 13.38 -14.26 -8.07
CA ASP A 138 14.20 -13.07 -7.83
C ASP A 138 13.37 -11.80 -7.61
N SER A 139 12.06 -11.86 -7.83
CA SER A 139 11.17 -10.72 -7.60
C SER A 139 10.78 -10.58 -6.14
N ASP A 140 11.15 -9.45 -5.52
CA ASP A 140 10.74 -9.13 -4.16
C ASP A 140 9.23 -8.93 -4.02
N GLU A 141 8.54 -8.53 -5.11
CA GLU A 141 7.08 -8.46 -5.14
C GLU A 141 6.44 -9.85 -5.03
N VAL A 142 6.95 -10.83 -5.79
CA VAL A 142 6.48 -12.22 -5.74
C VAL A 142 6.79 -12.82 -4.36
N ARG A 143 7.98 -12.56 -3.81
CA ARG A 143 8.36 -13.02 -2.46
C ARG A 143 7.49 -12.41 -1.37
N LEU A 144 7.12 -11.13 -1.51
CA LEU A 144 6.21 -10.44 -0.59
C LEU A 144 4.80 -11.08 -0.64
N LEU A 145 4.24 -11.24 -1.84
CA LEU A 145 2.94 -11.88 -2.01
C LEU A 145 2.94 -13.30 -1.43
N GLN A 146 3.94 -14.11 -1.80
CA GLN A 146 4.11 -15.46 -1.29
C GLN A 146 4.16 -15.49 0.24
N ALA A 147 4.94 -14.61 0.87
CA ALA A 147 5.05 -14.54 2.32
C ALA A 147 3.70 -14.19 2.99
N ILE A 148 2.92 -13.28 2.41
CA ILE A 148 1.57 -12.95 2.91
C ILE A 148 0.65 -14.16 2.79
N CYS A 149 0.64 -14.80 1.63
CA CYS A 149 -0.21 -15.96 1.33
C CYS A 149 0.07 -17.15 2.24
N GLU A 150 1.33 -17.58 2.34
CA GLU A 150 1.73 -18.70 3.19
C GLU A 150 1.43 -18.42 4.66
N ARG A 151 1.69 -17.19 5.12
CA ARG A 151 1.43 -16.80 6.50
C ARG A 151 -0.05 -16.67 6.81
N SER A 152 -0.86 -16.19 5.87
CA SER A 152 -2.32 -16.20 5.97
C SER A 152 -2.80 -17.61 6.23
N GLU A 153 -2.43 -18.55 5.37
CA GLU A 153 -2.92 -19.93 5.46
C GLU A 153 -2.32 -20.70 6.65
N GLY A 154 -1.13 -20.33 7.09
CA GLY A 154 -0.53 -20.79 8.34
C GLY A 154 -1.16 -20.19 9.62
N GLY A 155 -2.01 -19.16 9.51
CA GLY A 155 -2.57 -18.45 10.66
C GLY A 155 -1.53 -17.67 11.47
N GLY A 156 -0.46 -17.21 10.81
CA GLY A 156 0.71 -16.61 11.47
C GLY A 156 0.62 -15.11 11.72
N PHE A 157 -0.43 -14.42 11.28
CA PHE A 157 -0.63 -13.00 11.57
C PHE A 157 -1.24 -12.79 12.96
N ALA A 158 -0.78 -11.76 13.66
CA ALA A 158 -1.43 -11.35 14.90
C ALA A 158 -2.87 -10.89 14.59
N GLY A 159 -3.81 -11.19 15.50
CA GLY A 159 -5.20 -10.76 15.35
C GLY A 159 -5.29 -9.25 15.16
N PRO A 160 -6.30 -8.73 14.44
CA PRO A 160 -6.36 -7.32 14.09
C PRO A 160 -6.61 -6.47 15.33
N VAL A 161 -5.57 -5.81 15.82
CA VAL A 161 -5.58 -4.80 16.90
C VAL A 161 -5.51 -3.39 16.32
N LEU A 162 -5.07 -3.27 15.06
CA LEU A 162 -4.96 -2.01 14.33
C LEU A 162 -6.07 -1.86 13.29
N LYS A 163 -6.48 -0.62 13.09
CA LYS A 163 -7.51 -0.26 12.13
C LYS A 163 -6.91 -0.17 10.73
N GLN A 164 -7.48 -0.89 9.77
CA GLN A 164 -7.14 -0.71 8.35
C GLN A 164 -7.24 0.76 7.96
N THR A 165 -6.18 1.28 7.36
CA THR A 165 -6.17 2.64 6.81
C THR A 165 -6.81 2.64 5.42
N MET A 166 -6.57 1.59 4.64
CA MET A 166 -6.94 1.50 3.23
C MET A 166 -8.19 0.65 3.00
N TRP A 167 -9.24 1.31 2.52
CA TRP A 167 -10.55 0.72 2.22
C TRP A 167 -11.09 -0.17 3.37
N PRO A 168 -11.43 0.44 4.52
CA PRO A 168 -11.69 -0.27 5.78
C PRO A 168 -13.06 -0.93 5.83
N SER A 169 -13.32 -1.91 4.96
CA SER A 169 -14.56 -2.68 5.03
C SER A 169 -14.33 -4.15 4.75
N THR A 170 -15.04 -5.01 5.49
CA THR A 170 -15.07 -6.46 5.22
C THR A 170 -15.52 -6.75 3.79
N HIS A 171 -16.40 -5.92 3.24
CA HIS A 171 -16.84 -6.06 1.85
C HIS A 171 -15.67 -5.89 0.87
N ALA A 172 -14.80 -4.90 1.11
CA ALA A 172 -13.61 -4.68 0.30
C ALA A 172 -12.64 -5.87 0.39
N ASN A 173 -12.41 -6.44 1.58
CA ASN A 173 -11.54 -7.62 1.72
C ASN A 173 -12.08 -8.82 0.95
N ARG A 174 -13.39 -9.08 1.01
CA ARG A 174 -14.01 -10.18 0.27
C ARG A 174 -13.97 -9.97 -1.24
N GLN A 175 -14.28 -8.77 -1.71
CA GLN A 175 -14.15 -8.41 -3.12
C GLN A 175 -12.71 -8.60 -3.61
N HIS A 176 -11.72 -8.29 -2.75
CA HIS A 176 -10.33 -8.49 -3.10
C HIS A 176 -10.00 -9.98 -3.26
N LEU A 177 -10.50 -10.83 -2.35
CA LEU A 177 -10.34 -12.28 -2.47
C LEU A 177 -11.02 -12.84 -3.74
N GLU A 178 -12.21 -12.36 -4.07
CA GLU A 178 -12.93 -12.75 -5.30
C GLU A 178 -12.14 -12.36 -6.56
N MET A 179 -11.49 -11.20 -6.55
CA MET A 179 -10.59 -10.77 -7.63
C MET A 179 -9.43 -11.74 -7.79
N LEU A 180 -8.72 -12.07 -6.70
CA LEU A 180 -7.57 -12.99 -6.72
C LEU A 180 -7.96 -14.40 -7.18
N GLN A 181 -9.11 -14.89 -6.75
CA GLN A 181 -9.67 -16.16 -7.24
C GLN A 181 -9.94 -16.12 -8.75
N GLY A 182 -10.45 -14.99 -9.26
CA GLY A 182 -10.67 -14.78 -10.68
C GLY A 182 -9.35 -14.73 -11.48
N VAL A 183 -8.28 -14.17 -10.92
CA VAL A 183 -6.94 -14.18 -11.52
C VAL A 183 -6.37 -15.60 -11.55
N LEU A 184 -6.43 -16.33 -10.42
CA LEU A 184 -5.99 -17.72 -10.34
C LEU A 184 -6.71 -18.60 -11.36
N ALA A 185 -8.04 -18.48 -11.47
CA ALA A 185 -8.82 -19.26 -12.44
C ALA A 185 -8.40 -19.00 -13.90
N LYS A 186 -7.99 -17.77 -14.24
CA LYS A 186 -7.46 -17.45 -15.57
C LYS A 186 -6.10 -18.09 -15.79
N ILE A 187 -5.20 -18.02 -14.82
CA ILE A 187 -3.88 -18.67 -14.86
C ILE A 187 -4.03 -20.18 -15.07
N GLU A 188 -4.92 -20.81 -14.32
CA GLU A 188 -5.21 -22.25 -14.43
C GLU A 188 -5.82 -22.62 -15.78
N ALA A 189 -6.71 -21.78 -16.33
CA ALA A 189 -7.28 -21.98 -17.66
C ALA A 189 -6.23 -21.93 -18.79
N GLU A 190 -5.10 -21.26 -18.55
CA GLU A 190 -3.94 -21.22 -19.45
C GLU A 190 -2.96 -22.39 -19.21
N GLY A 191 -3.28 -23.32 -18.31
CA GLY A 191 -2.44 -24.48 -17.99
C GLY A 191 -1.24 -24.17 -17.09
N ARG A 192 -1.24 -22.99 -16.44
CA ARG A 192 -0.22 -22.58 -15.47
C ARG A 192 -0.71 -22.80 -14.04
N SER A 193 0.16 -22.63 -13.06
CA SER A 193 -0.19 -22.74 -11.64
C SER A 193 0.61 -21.76 -10.79
N VAL A 194 0.00 -21.26 -9.72
CA VAL A 194 0.68 -20.44 -8.70
C VAL A 194 1.28 -21.38 -7.63
N PRO A 195 2.55 -21.22 -7.23
CA PRO A 195 3.25 -22.18 -6.36
C PRO A 195 2.94 -22.03 -4.86
N PHE A 196 2.02 -21.15 -4.48
CA PHE A 196 1.61 -20.88 -3.11
C PHE A 196 0.08 -20.66 -3.04
N PRO A 197 -0.56 -20.81 -1.87
CA PRO A 197 -2.01 -20.66 -1.75
C PRO A 197 -2.45 -19.20 -1.90
N LEU A 198 -3.75 -18.95 -2.02
CA LEU A 198 -4.30 -17.59 -1.88
C LEU A 198 -4.48 -17.22 -0.40
N PRO A 199 -4.51 -15.91 -0.03
CA PRO A 199 -4.60 -15.46 1.36
C PRO A 199 -6.06 -15.49 1.87
N VAL A 200 -6.70 -16.65 1.79
CA VAL A 200 -8.12 -16.86 2.10
C VAL A 200 -8.42 -16.52 3.55
N LYS A 201 -7.63 -17.02 4.51
CA LYS A 201 -7.88 -16.78 5.95
C LYS A 201 -7.74 -15.31 6.32
N LEU A 202 -6.75 -14.62 5.76
CA LEU A 202 -6.52 -13.20 5.98
C LEU A 202 -7.67 -12.34 5.43
N LEU A 203 -8.09 -12.57 4.18
CA LEU A 203 -9.11 -11.75 3.52
C LEU A 203 -10.56 -12.11 3.88
N SER A 204 -10.82 -13.34 4.32
CA SER A 204 -12.15 -13.76 4.78
C SER A 204 -12.46 -13.30 6.22
N ALA A 205 -11.44 -12.94 7.00
CA ALA A 205 -11.60 -12.41 8.34
C ALA A 205 -11.88 -10.90 8.32
N PRO A 206 -12.96 -10.42 8.97
CA PRO A 206 -13.21 -8.99 9.10
C PRO A 206 -12.20 -8.36 10.08
N VAL A 207 -11.67 -7.19 9.73
CA VAL A 207 -11.05 -6.28 10.71
C VAL A 207 -12.18 -5.50 11.39
N PRO A 208 -12.34 -5.55 12.73
CA PRO A 208 -13.43 -4.86 13.41
C PRO A 208 -13.30 -3.33 13.28
N ASP A 209 -14.42 -2.61 13.18
CA ASP A 209 -14.41 -1.14 13.00
C ASP A 209 -13.99 -0.36 14.25
N ASP A 210 -14.10 -0.99 15.42
CA ASP A 210 -13.85 -0.44 16.76
C ASP A 210 -12.40 -0.59 17.24
N VAL A 211 -11.54 -1.21 16.44
CA VAL A 211 -10.09 -1.27 16.73
C VAL A 211 -9.44 0.11 16.57
N ARG A 212 -8.33 0.31 17.26
CA ARG A 212 -7.64 1.61 17.35
C ARG A 212 -6.81 1.90 16.08
N PRO A 213 -6.64 3.18 15.69
CA PRO A 213 -5.64 3.53 14.70
C PRO A 213 -4.22 3.29 15.24
N ALA A 214 -3.26 3.21 14.32
CA ALA A 214 -1.85 3.19 14.66
C ALA A 214 -1.41 4.48 15.38
N ARG A 215 -0.52 4.34 16.35
CA ARG A 215 0.04 5.43 17.16
C ARG A 215 1.55 5.26 17.26
N THR A 216 2.26 6.08 16.52
CA THR A 216 3.73 6.11 16.53
C THR A 216 4.18 7.58 16.46
N PRO A 217 5.31 7.93 17.11
CA PRO A 217 5.88 9.27 16.99
C PRO A 217 6.62 9.46 15.65
N VAL A 218 6.89 8.37 14.92
CA VAL A 218 7.48 8.39 13.58
C VAL A 218 6.46 8.94 12.58
N ARG A 219 6.91 9.78 11.66
CA ARG A 219 6.10 10.33 10.57
C ARG A 219 6.62 9.87 9.22
N LEU A 220 5.74 9.75 8.25
CA LEU A 220 6.11 9.48 6.87
C LEU A 220 6.36 10.80 6.14
N ASP A 221 7.31 10.78 5.22
CA ASP A 221 7.66 11.89 4.32
C ASP A 221 8.03 11.31 2.96
N ASP A 222 6.99 10.77 2.29
CA ASP A 222 7.01 10.13 0.96
C ASP A 222 8.10 9.04 0.85
N ASP A 223 9.31 9.43 0.44
CA ASP A 223 10.48 8.57 0.27
C ASP A 223 11.34 8.43 1.54
N ALA A 224 10.81 8.81 2.70
CA ALA A 224 11.53 8.76 3.97
C ALA A 224 10.60 8.66 5.17
N ILE A 225 11.23 8.40 6.32
CA ILE A 225 10.59 8.54 7.63
C ILE A 225 11.31 9.60 8.46
N LEU A 226 10.53 10.31 9.26
CA LEU A 226 10.99 11.27 10.26
C LEU A 226 10.88 10.63 11.63
N VAL A 227 12.03 10.42 12.27
CA VAL A 227 12.18 9.66 13.51
C VAL A 227 12.64 10.60 14.63
N PRO A 228 12.01 10.57 15.82
CA PRO A 228 12.50 11.33 16.98
C PRO A 228 13.96 11.01 17.31
N LEU A 229 14.76 12.00 17.71
CA LEU A 229 16.20 11.82 18.01
C LEU A 229 16.50 10.72 19.04
N ASP A 230 15.60 10.46 19.98
CA ASP A 230 15.74 9.42 21.00
C ASP A 230 15.52 7.99 20.45
N MET A 231 15.11 7.87 19.19
CA MET A 231 14.89 6.61 18.45
C MET A 231 15.92 6.36 17.34
N VAL A 232 16.96 7.19 17.26
CA VAL A 232 18.01 7.15 16.22
C VAL A 232 19.23 6.35 16.68
#